data_AF-A0AAU4REP6-F1
#
_entry.id   AF-A0AAU4REP6-F1
#
_cell.length_a   1.000
_cell.length_b   1.000
_cell.length_c   1.000
_cell.angle_alpha   90.00
_cell.angle_beta   90.00
_cell.angle_gamma   90.00
#
_symmetry.space_group_name_H-M   'P 1'
#
loop_
_entity.id
_entity.type
_entity.pdbx_description
1 polymer ?
#
loop_
_entity_poly.entity_id
_entity_poly.type
_entity_poly.pdbx_seq_one_letter_code
_entity_poly.pdbx_strand_id
1 'polypeptide(L)'
;MNRTQREAAVRGIMDGAQPQVPPDLYTDVVRRGGRMVRRRTVARRLMWLVLFAASVAFVVWALTARPWVEPPSETTPPLTGW
;
A
#
# COMPACT_ATOMS: atom_id res chain seq x y z
N MET A 1 20.72 -24.18 31.42
CA MET A 1 19.41 -23.81 31.99
C MET A 1 18.46 -24.98 31.78
N ASN A 2 18.01 -25.65 32.85
CA ASN A 2 17.16 -26.84 32.75
C ASN A 2 15.69 -26.48 32.49
N ARG A 3 14.95 -27.37 31.82
CA ARG A 3 13.53 -27.16 31.46
C ARG A 3 12.64 -26.86 32.68
N THR A 4 12.93 -27.52 33.79
CA THR A 4 12.27 -27.32 35.10
C THR A 4 12.49 -25.93 35.69
N GLN A 5 13.68 -25.34 35.56
CA GLN A 5 13.93 -23.96 36.00
C GLN A 5 13.14 -22.96 35.14
N ARG A 6 13.00 -23.25 33.85
CA ARG A 6 12.25 -22.42 32.91
C ARG A 6 10.75 -22.43 33.23
N GLU A 7 10.21 -23.59 33.55
CA GLU A 7 8.81 -23.75 33.98
C GLU A 7 8.54 -23.06 35.33
N ALA A 8 9.44 -23.18 36.31
CA ALA A 8 9.32 -22.49 37.59
C ALA A 8 9.36 -20.96 37.43
N ALA A 9 10.24 -20.45 36.57
CA ALA A 9 10.31 -19.02 36.28
C ALA A 9 9.04 -18.49 35.58
N VAL A 10 8.52 -19.22 34.59
CA VAL A 10 7.26 -18.86 33.92
C VAL A 10 6.10 -18.88 34.91
N ARG A 11 6.04 -19.88 35.79
CA ARG A 11 4.97 -19.98 36.79
C ARG A 11 5.02 -18.84 37.80
N GLY A 12 6.22 -18.42 38.22
CA GLY A 12 6.40 -17.24 39.07
C GLY A 12 6.02 -15.92 38.39
N ILE A 13 6.25 -15.78 37.09
CA ILE A 13 5.80 -14.60 36.32
C ILE A 13 4.26 -14.60 36.17
N MET A 14 3.65 -15.77 35.99
CA MET A 14 2.19 -15.90 35.87
C MET A 14 1.45 -15.76 37.21
N ASP A 15 2.07 -16.17 38.33
CA ASP A 15 1.56 -15.93 39.69
C ASP A 15 1.77 -14.48 40.15
N GLY A 16 2.59 -13.71 39.43
CA GLY A 16 2.77 -12.28 39.67
C GLY A 16 1.47 -11.52 39.42
N ALA A 17 1.06 -10.69 40.39
CA ALA A 17 -0.13 -9.86 40.29
C ALA A 17 -0.17 -9.09 38.97
N GLN A 18 -1.26 -9.26 38.20
CA GLN A 18 -1.45 -8.49 36.96
C GLN A 18 -1.41 -7.00 37.30
N PRO A 19 -0.52 -6.21 36.67
CA PRO A 19 -0.45 -4.78 36.92
C PRO A 19 -1.82 -4.16 36.65
N GLN A 20 -2.40 -3.50 37.65
CA GLN A 20 -3.65 -2.77 37.47
C GLN A 20 -3.38 -1.58 36.56
N VAL A 21 -3.67 -1.77 35.28
CA VAL A 21 -3.55 -0.73 34.26
C VAL A 21 -4.74 0.22 34.37
N PRO A 22 -4.51 1.54 34.50
CA PRO A 22 -5.57 2.53 34.49
C PRO A 22 -6.48 2.37 33.25
N PRO A 23 -7.81 2.33 33.41
CA PRO A 23 -8.75 2.07 32.31
C PRO A 23 -8.69 3.13 31.19
N ASP A 24 -8.26 4.35 31.51
CA ASP A 24 -8.09 5.43 30.53
C ASP A 24 -6.83 5.31 29.64
N LEU A 25 -5.91 4.38 29.94
CA LEU A 25 -4.74 4.16 29.08
C LEU A 25 -5.12 3.56 27.73
N TYR A 26 -6.13 2.69 27.69
CA TYR A 26 -6.53 2.05 26.44
C TYR A 26 -7.14 3.06 25.46
N THR A 27 -8.01 3.93 25.97
CA THR A 27 -8.67 4.98 25.19
C THR A 27 -7.67 6.02 24.69
N ASP A 28 -6.71 6.42 25.53
CA ASP A 28 -5.65 7.36 25.15
C ASP A 28 -4.67 6.80 24.12
N VAL A 29 -4.28 5.53 24.23
CA VAL A 29 -3.38 4.87 23.27
C VAL A 29 -4.07 4.67 21.93
N VAL A 30 -5.35 4.27 21.91
CA VAL A 30 -6.15 4.16 20.68
C VAL A 30 -6.33 5.53 20.03
N ARG A 31 -6.59 6.58 20.82
CA ARG A 31 -6.74 7.96 20.34
C ARG A 31 -5.43 8.53 19.77
N ARG A 32 -4.27 8.14 20.31
CA ARG A 32 -2.94 8.55 19.81
C ARG A 32 -2.50 7.72 18.60
N GLY A 33 -2.74 6.41 18.61
CA GLY A 33 -2.35 5.46 17.55
C GLY A 33 -3.16 5.59 16.25
N GLY A 34 -4.42 6.05 16.34
CA GLY A 34 -5.28 6.22 15.17
C GLY A 34 -4.72 7.18 14.12
N ARG A 35 -3.93 8.20 14.52
CA ARG A 35 -3.35 9.17 13.57
C ARG A 35 -2.26 8.56 12.69
N MET A 36 -1.43 7.66 13.22
CA MET A 36 -0.38 6.99 12.43
C MET A 36 -0.93 5.90 11.52
N VAL A 37 -1.93 5.14 11.98
CA VAL A 37 -2.63 4.15 11.15
C VAL A 37 -3.40 4.83 10.03
N ARG A 38 -4.12 5.92 10.32
CA ARG A 38 -4.88 6.67 9.31
C ARG A 38 -3.97 7.31 8.26
N ARG A 39 -2.78 7.79 8.64
CA ARG A 39 -1.77 8.27 7.69
C ARG A 39 -1.29 7.17 6.74
N ARG A 40 -1.01 5.97 7.25
CA ARG A 40 -0.62 4.83 6.38
C ARG A 40 -1.73 4.42 5.43
N THR A 41 -2.97 4.36 5.90
CA THR A 41 -4.12 4.01 5.05
C THR A 41 -4.38 5.08 3.99
N VAL A 42 -4.30 6.36 4.35
CA VAL A 42 -4.44 7.48 3.40
C VAL A 42 -3.29 7.49 2.40
N ALA A 43 -2.04 7.33 2.84
CA ALA A 43 -0.88 7.26 1.96
C ALA A 43 -0.98 6.10 0.97
N ARG A 44 -1.43 4.92 1.44
CA ARG A 44 -1.61 3.76 0.56
C ARG A 44 -2.79 3.94 -0.40
N ARG A 45 -3.90 4.56 0.03
CA ARG A 45 -4.99 4.95 -0.88
C ARG A 45 -4.54 5.98 -1.91
N LEU A 46 -3.82 7.01 -1.51
CA LEU A 46 -3.25 8.01 -2.42
C LEU A 46 -2.28 7.36 -3.41
N MET A 47 -1.40 6.46 -2.95
CA MET A 47 -0.50 5.71 -3.82
C MET A 47 -1.29 4.90 -4.87
N TRP A 48 -2.35 4.20 -4.47
CA TRP A 48 -3.22 3.47 -5.39
C TRP A 48 -3.96 4.40 -6.37
N LEU A 49 -4.46 5.55 -5.90
CA LEU A 49 -5.11 6.54 -6.75
C LEU A 49 -4.14 7.13 -7.78
N VAL A 50 -2.93 7.47 -7.37
CA VAL A 50 -1.88 7.98 -8.26
C VAL A 50 -1.47 6.91 -9.26
N LEU A 51 -1.29 5.66 -8.82
CA LEU A 51 -0.97 4.54 -9.71
C LEU A 51 -2.07 4.33 -10.74
N PHE A 52 -3.33 4.33 -10.31
CA PHE A 52 -4.48 4.20 -11.21
C PHE A 52 -4.56 5.37 -12.19
N ALA A 53 -4.41 6.61 -11.73
CA ALA A 53 -4.40 7.79 -12.59
C ALA A 53 -3.27 7.74 -13.63
N ALA A 54 -2.07 7.31 -13.23
CA ALA A 54 -0.94 7.12 -14.14
C ALA A 54 -1.22 6.03 -15.18
N SER A 55 -1.80 4.89 -14.77
CA SER A 55 -2.20 3.83 -15.70
C SER A 55 -3.24 4.32 -16.70
N VAL A 56 -4.27 5.05 -16.25
CA VAL A 56 -5.29 5.63 -17.15
C VAL A 56 -4.66 6.62 -18.12
N ALA A 57 -3.81 7.54 -17.64
CA ALA A 57 -3.11 8.50 -18.49
C ALA A 57 -2.24 7.80 -19.54
N PHE A 58 -1.53 6.74 -19.15
CA PHE A 58 -0.73 5.94 -20.08
C PHE A 58 -1.58 5.23 -21.14
N VAL A 59 -2.72 4.65 -20.76
CA VAL A 59 -3.64 4.01 -21.70
C VAL A 59 -4.22 5.03 -22.67
N VAL A 60 -4.68 6.19 -22.17
CA VAL A 60 -5.19 7.28 -23.02
C VAL A 60 -4.12 7.71 -24.00
N TRP A 61 -2.90 7.97 -23.53
CA TRP A 61 -1.78 8.33 -24.39
C TRP A 61 -1.50 7.27 -25.46
N ALA A 62 -1.46 5.99 -25.08
CA ALA A 62 -1.22 4.90 -26.01
C ALA A 62 -2.31 4.80 -27.09
N LEU A 63 -3.58 5.03 -26.72
CA LEU A 63 -4.70 5.05 -27.65
C LEU A 63 -4.68 6.27 -28.59
N THR A 64 -4.24 7.44 -28.10
CA THR A 64 -4.18 8.66 -28.91
C THR A 64 -2.98 8.69 -29.84
N ALA A 65 -1.81 8.34 -29.34
CA ALA A 65 -0.56 8.39 -30.10
C ALA A 65 -0.43 7.20 -31.05
N ARG A 66 -1.15 6.09 -30.77
CA ARG A 66 -1.07 4.82 -31.50
C ARG A 66 0.36 4.53 -32.00
N PRO A 67 1.37 4.50 -31.12
CA PRO A 67 2.77 4.40 -31.53
C PRO A 67 3.10 3.10 -32.28
N TRP A 68 2.18 2.13 -32.22
CA TRP A 68 2.23 0.84 -32.88
C TRP A 68 1.61 0.85 -34.28
N VAL A 69 1.05 1.98 -34.72
CA VAL A 69 0.57 2.13 -36.09
C VAL A 69 1.75 2.53 -36.94
N GLU A 70 2.14 1.63 -37.84
CA GLU A 70 3.08 1.92 -38.93
C GLU A 70 2.57 3.19 -39.65
N PRO A 71 3.39 4.25 -39.79
CA PRO A 71 3.01 5.40 -40.59
C PRO A 71 2.60 4.89 -41.97
N PRO A 72 1.46 5.32 -42.54
CA PRO A 72 1.11 4.93 -43.89
C PRO A 72 2.29 5.25 -44.78
N SER A 73 2.85 4.21 -45.39
CA SER A 73 4.06 4.33 -46.19
C SER A 73 3.78 5.32 -47.31
N GLU A 74 4.34 6.52 -47.21
CA GLU A 74 4.34 7.56 -48.27
C GLU A 74 5.21 7.14 -49.48
N THR A 75 5.20 5.85 -49.82
CA THR A 75 5.95 5.28 -50.92
C THR A 75 5.03 4.52 -51.88
N THR A 76 3.76 4.94 -51.96
CA THR A 76 3.04 4.80 -53.22
C THR A 76 3.18 6.15 -53.94
N PRO A 77 4.04 6.28 -54.97
CA PRO A 77 4.03 7.47 -55.80
C PRO A 77 2.59 7.66 -56.32
N PRO A 78 2.09 8.91 -56.38
CA PRO A 78 0.75 9.15 -56.86
C PRO A 78 0.62 8.52 -58.24
N LEU A 79 -0.30 7.58 -58.39
CA LEU A 79 -0.79 7.14 -59.68
C LEU A 79 -1.52 8.34 -60.30
N THR A 80 -0.77 9.26 -60.90
CA THR A 80 -1.30 10.23 -61.87
C THR A 80 -1.63 9.45 -63.13
N GLY A 81 -2.74 8.72 -63.07
CA GLY A 81 -3.34 7.96 -64.15
C GLY A 81 -4.59 8.67 -64.67
N TRP A 82 -4.42 9.90 -65.15
CA TRP A 82 -5.30 10.62 -66.06
C TRP A 82 -4.49 11.70 -66.79
#